data_AF-A0A0W4ZWL7-F1
#
_entry.id   AF-A0A0W4ZWL7-F1
#
_cell.length_a   1.000
_cell.length_b   1.000
_cell.length_c   1.000
_cell.angle_alpha   90.00
_cell.angle_beta   90.00
_cell.angle_gamma   90.00
#
_symmetry.space_group_name_H-M   'P 1'
#
loop_
_entity.id
_entity.type
_entity.pdbx_description
1 polymer ?
#
loop_
_entity_poly.entity_id
_entity_poly.type
_entity_poly.pdbx_seq_one_letter_code
_entity_poly.pdbx_strand_id
1 'polypeptide(L)'
;MPTISVDREDLFNALNYNYTTEEFEELCFNFGLELEKDTSESKTINEIPERPQFKIDVPANRYDLLCFEGISRALNIFLGHQKAPEFKLSKPEKLQLLYVSEETAKIRPYISAVILRELNFTKSRYESFISLQEKLHSNICRNRSLVSIGTHDLDTIQGPFSYEAHKPEKINFIPLNQKKSFNMVELFEFYKNDKHIGKFLHLIENSPIYPVIYDSNRVVCSLPPIINSEHSKITLNTKNVLIEVTGTDQTKLEIVTNIMVAMFSCYSKDPFTIEPVHIKSPHNQCSRIWPKVEPYINSVKISYINSCCGLDLSAAEISKLLERMGLSSKQSTIDPELLDVFVPITRADILHQCDIMEDVAIAYGYNRLKKVFTNKIATTGKPLPLNKLTDIIRKECSMAGWSEVMPLVLCSYNENFNYLGKTSNSLAIILENPKTSDYQVVRTSLIPGLLKTIRENKKHVLPMKIFEVSDIVLQNKNEETLCKNKRLWSAAYFSNASGFEIIHGLLDRIMNMLNTNNVTPEDKNPGYWIQCAEEPIFLKGRCAKVFLRLKNMLEINVGIFGILHPNVLKAFEIPFVGSILEIDIENWL
;
A
#
# COMPACT_ATOMS: atom_id res chain seq x y z
N MET A 1 -2.96 5.15 5.00
CA MET A 1 -4.41 4.85 5.08
C MET A 1 -5.16 6.08 4.59
N PRO A 2 -6.40 5.99 4.09
CA PRO A 2 -7.16 7.18 3.73
C PRO A 2 -7.50 8.00 4.98
N THR A 3 -7.04 9.26 5.00
CA THR A 3 -7.35 10.20 6.09
C THR A 3 -8.47 11.16 5.68
N ILE A 4 -9.58 11.22 6.42
CA ILE A 4 -10.71 12.11 6.15
C ILE A 4 -10.69 13.28 7.12
N SER A 5 -10.71 14.51 6.59
CA SER A 5 -10.93 15.71 7.39
C SER A 5 -12.42 15.95 7.58
N VAL A 6 -12.86 16.08 8.83
CA VAL A 6 -14.25 16.39 9.20
C VAL A 6 -14.29 17.57 10.15
N ASP A 7 -15.28 18.45 10.00
CA ASP A 7 -15.52 19.54 10.94
C ASP A 7 -16.01 18.96 12.28
N ARG A 8 -15.33 19.35 13.36
CA ARG A 8 -15.55 18.80 14.70
C ARG A 8 -16.95 19.13 15.22
N GLU A 9 -17.35 20.39 15.11
CA GLU A 9 -18.64 20.84 15.63
C GLU A 9 -19.79 20.21 14.84
N ASP A 10 -19.67 20.14 13.51
CA ASP A 10 -20.67 19.51 12.67
C ASP A 10 -20.79 18.01 12.96
N LEU A 11 -19.66 17.34 13.24
CA LEU A 11 -19.68 15.92 13.61
C LEU A 11 -20.37 15.70 14.97
N PHE A 12 -20.07 16.52 15.98
CA PHE A 12 -20.70 16.42 17.29
C PHE A 12 -22.20 16.72 17.24
N ASN A 13 -22.59 17.72 16.46
CA ASN A 13 -23.99 18.00 16.16
C ASN A 13 -24.66 16.79 15.47
N ALA A 14 -23.98 16.14 14.52
CA ALA A 14 -24.51 14.96 13.86
C ALA A 14 -24.62 13.74 14.80
N LEU A 15 -23.74 13.62 15.80
CA LEU A 15 -23.78 12.55 16.81
C LEU A 15 -24.71 12.86 18.00
N ASN A 16 -25.26 14.08 18.07
CA ASN A 16 -26.05 14.62 19.19
C ASN A 16 -25.32 14.51 20.55
N TYR A 17 -23.99 14.62 20.55
CA TYR A 17 -23.17 14.54 21.75
C TYR A 17 -21.87 15.34 21.59
N ASN A 18 -21.48 16.07 22.63
CA ASN A 18 -20.23 16.83 22.66
C ASN A 18 -19.16 15.99 23.35
N TYR A 19 -18.30 15.36 22.55
CA TYR A 19 -17.21 14.53 23.07
C TYR A 19 -15.99 15.38 23.48
N THR A 20 -15.28 14.93 24.51
CA THR A 20 -13.87 15.30 24.69
C THR A 20 -13.01 14.62 23.62
N THR A 21 -11.78 15.10 23.40
CA THR A 21 -10.87 14.49 22.43
C THR A 21 -10.56 13.04 22.82
N GLU A 22 -10.33 12.76 24.11
CA GLU A 22 -10.08 11.42 24.66
C GLU A 22 -11.27 10.48 24.47
N GLU A 23 -12.50 10.95 24.74
CA GLU A 23 -13.72 10.16 24.53
C GLU A 23 -13.94 9.83 23.06
N PHE A 24 -13.65 10.78 22.16
CA PHE A 24 -13.77 10.57 20.72
C PHE A 24 -12.68 9.64 20.18
N GLU A 25 -11.45 9.72 20.70
CA GLU A 25 -10.38 8.75 20.43
C GLU A 25 -10.79 7.34 20.84
N GLU A 26 -11.38 7.17 22.02
CA GLU A 26 -11.87 5.87 22.48
C GLU A 26 -13.02 5.35 21.59
N LEU A 27 -13.94 6.22 21.18
CA LEU A 27 -15.00 5.86 20.22
C LEU A 27 -14.42 5.39 18.88
N CYS A 28 -13.47 6.14 18.32
CA CYS A 28 -12.76 5.78 17.10
C CYS A 28 -12.10 4.41 17.27
N PHE A 29 -11.32 4.21 18.33
CA PHE A 29 -10.62 2.95 18.59
C PHE A 29 -11.59 1.76 18.70
N ASN A 30 -12.71 1.93 19.41
CA ASN A 30 -13.73 0.90 19.56
C ASN A 30 -14.43 0.51 18.24
N PHE A 31 -14.51 1.44 17.29
CA PHE A 31 -15.08 1.19 15.96
C PHE A 31 -14.04 0.73 14.92
N GLY A 32 -12.74 0.86 15.21
CA GLY A 32 -11.65 0.56 14.27
C GLY A 32 -11.21 1.75 13.41
N LEU A 33 -11.44 2.98 13.89
CA LEU A 33 -10.90 4.22 13.35
C LEU A 33 -9.74 4.72 14.21
N GLU A 34 -8.92 5.61 13.65
CA GLU A 34 -7.86 6.28 14.38
C GLU A 34 -8.00 7.80 14.20
N LEU A 35 -8.01 8.54 15.31
CA LEU A 35 -7.92 9.99 15.26
C LEU A 35 -6.44 10.37 15.10
N GLU A 36 -6.02 10.72 13.90
CA GLU A 36 -4.61 11.10 13.61
C GLU A 36 -4.29 12.47 14.22
N LYS A 37 -5.23 13.42 14.11
CA LYS A 37 -5.01 14.79 14.57
C LYS A 37 -6.31 15.52 14.86
N ASP A 38 -6.31 16.27 15.96
CA ASP A 38 -7.28 17.33 16.27
C ASP A 38 -6.63 18.70 16.00
N THR A 39 -7.21 19.50 15.10
CA THR A 39 -6.71 20.85 14.79
C THR A 39 -7.23 21.94 15.73
N SER A 40 -8.01 21.57 16.76
CA SER A 40 -8.51 22.50 17.80
C SER A 40 -7.38 23.30 18.48
N GLU A 41 -6.17 22.73 18.58
CA GLU A 41 -5.02 23.39 19.19
C GLU A 41 -4.19 24.25 18.21
N SER A 42 -4.35 24.06 16.89
CA SER A 42 -3.61 24.84 15.89
C SER A 42 -4.24 26.21 15.67
N LYS A 43 -3.64 27.23 16.30
CA LYS A 43 -3.96 28.64 16.07
C LYS A 43 -3.54 29.06 14.66
N THR A 44 -4.54 29.44 13.85
CA THR A 44 -4.46 30.37 12.70
C THR A 44 -3.26 30.26 11.78
N ILE A 45 -3.50 29.76 10.56
CA ILE A 45 -2.68 30.06 9.39
C ILE A 45 -3.48 31.08 8.56
N ASN A 46 -2.92 32.28 8.36
CA ASN A 46 -3.46 33.36 7.50
C ASN A 46 -4.76 34.07 7.94
N GLU A 47 -4.90 34.45 9.21
CA GLU A 47 -5.90 35.43 9.71
C GLU A 47 -7.41 35.11 9.43
N ILE A 48 -7.74 33.93 8.92
CA ILE A 48 -9.11 33.43 8.79
C ILE A 48 -9.32 32.40 9.92
N PRO A 49 -10.35 32.55 10.78
CA PRO A 49 -10.68 31.52 11.76
C PRO A 49 -11.19 30.27 11.02
N GLU A 50 -10.33 29.27 10.86
CA GLU A 50 -10.72 27.96 10.36
C GLU A 50 -11.36 27.19 11.52
N ARG A 51 -12.55 26.60 11.29
CA ARG A 51 -13.23 25.78 12.30
C ARG A 51 -12.37 24.55 12.63
N PRO A 52 -12.38 24.08 13.89
CA PRO A 52 -11.61 22.91 14.28
C PRO A 52 -12.03 21.67 13.48
N GLN A 53 -11.05 20.91 13.01
CA GLN A 53 -11.23 19.71 12.21
C GLN A 53 -10.56 18.50 12.87
N PHE A 54 -11.20 17.36 12.74
CA PHE A 54 -10.59 16.07 13.00
C PHE A 54 -10.06 15.46 11.72
N LYS A 55 -8.85 14.92 11.78
CA LYS A 55 -8.29 14.04 10.78
C LYS A 55 -8.44 12.61 11.26
N ILE A 56 -9.33 11.86 10.61
CA ILE A 56 -9.68 10.50 10.98
C ILE A 56 -9.12 9.55 9.92
N ASP A 57 -8.27 8.63 10.33
CA ASP A 57 -7.79 7.53 9.49
C ASP A 57 -8.85 6.43 9.45
N VAL A 58 -9.23 6.07 8.22
CA VAL A 58 -10.26 5.05 7.96
C VAL A 58 -9.66 3.80 7.31
N PRO A 59 -10.20 2.60 7.57
CA PRO A 59 -9.79 1.38 6.91
C PRO A 59 -9.94 1.46 5.38
N ALA A 60 -8.94 0.95 4.65
CA ALA A 60 -8.93 1.03 3.18
C ALA A 60 -9.99 0.14 2.49
N ASN A 61 -10.57 -0.82 3.22
CA ASN A 61 -11.66 -1.70 2.76
C ASN A 61 -13.05 -1.04 2.89
N ARG A 62 -13.23 -0.05 3.78
CA ARG A 62 -14.52 0.58 4.08
C ARG A 62 -14.73 1.87 3.29
N TYR A 63 -15.13 1.72 2.03
CA TYR A 63 -15.36 2.87 1.13
C TYR A 63 -16.50 3.79 1.55
N ASP A 64 -17.44 3.27 2.34
CA ASP A 64 -18.54 4.02 2.94
C ASP A 64 -18.09 5.01 4.00
N LEU A 65 -16.84 4.95 4.47
CA LEU A 65 -16.28 5.87 5.49
C LEU A 65 -15.43 6.99 4.88
N LEU A 66 -15.42 7.15 3.54
CA LEU A 66 -14.56 8.13 2.85
C LEU A 66 -15.11 9.57 2.84
N CYS A 67 -16.21 9.84 3.55
CA CYS A 67 -16.79 11.18 3.67
C CYS A 67 -17.46 11.39 5.03
N PHE A 68 -17.82 12.64 5.31
CA PHE A 68 -18.50 13.03 6.55
C PHE A 68 -19.81 12.27 6.78
N GLU A 69 -20.63 12.14 5.74
CA GLU A 69 -21.94 11.47 5.78
C GLU A 69 -21.78 9.98 6.12
N GLY A 70 -20.72 9.37 5.60
CA GLY A 70 -20.33 7.99 5.87
C GLY A 70 -19.96 7.75 7.33
N ILE A 71 -18.97 8.51 7.83
CA ILE A 71 -18.45 8.40 9.20
C ILE A 71 -19.56 8.71 10.21
N SER A 72 -20.23 9.86 10.07
CA SER A 72 -21.31 10.27 10.97
C SER A 72 -22.44 9.24 11.01
N ARG A 73 -22.78 8.64 9.85
CA ARG A 73 -23.82 7.62 9.81
C ARG A 73 -23.38 6.33 10.50
N ALA A 74 -22.19 5.84 10.18
CA ALA A 74 -21.67 4.60 10.73
C ALA A 74 -21.52 4.67 12.26
N LEU A 75 -20.98 5.78 12.78
CA LEU A 75 -20.84 5.99 14.23
C LEU A 75 -22.20 6.09 14.93
N ASN A 76 -23.17 6.81 14.36
CA ASN A 76 -24.52 6.86 14.93
C ASN A 76 -25.23 5.49 14.94
N ILE A 77 -24.99 4.64 13.94
CA ILE A 77 -25.50 3.25 13.93
C ILE A 77 -24.79 2.43 15.02
N PHE A 78 -23.48 2.56 15.14
CA PHE A 78 -22.67 1.85 16.12
C PHE A 78 -23.03 2.19 17.58
N LEU A 79 -23.34 3.47 17.83
CA LEU A 79 -23.84 3.99 19.10
C LEU A 79 -25.31 3.64 19.36
N GLY A 80 -26.03 3.16 18.34
CA GLY A 80 -27.46 2.82 18.44
C GLY A 80 -28.40 4.03 18.41
N HIS A 81 -27.91 5.20 18.00
CA HIS A 81 -28.72 6.42 17.86
C HIS A 81 -29.65 6.35 16.64
N GLN A 82 -29.29 5.58 15.61
CA GLN A 82 -30.10 5.37 14.41
C GLN A 82 -29.99 3.95 13.88
N LYS A 83 -30.97 3.54 13.07
CA LYS A 83 -30.92 2.29 12.30
C LYS A 83 -30.24 2.51 10.95
N ALA A 84 -29.71 1.44 10.37
CA ALA A 84 -29.22 1.47 8.99
C ALA A 84 -30.35 1.88 8.02
N PRO A 85 -30.08 2.79 7.06
CA PRO A 85 -31.10 3.23 6.12
C PRO A 85 -31.41 2.14 5.08
N GLU A 86 -32.66 2.12 4.62
CA GLU A 86 -33.08 1.32 3.48
C GLU A 86 -33.01 2.16 2.20
N PHE A 87 -32.21 1.71 1.23
CA PHE A 87 -32.12 2.36 -0.07
C PHE A 87 -33.24 1.89 -0.99
N LYS A 88 -33.89 2.83 -1.69
CA LYS A 88 -35.04 2.55 -2.55
C LYS A 88 -34.85 3.16 -3.92
N LEU A 89 -35.40 2.50 -4.94
CA LEU A 89 -35.47 3.06 -6.30
C LEU A 89 -36.76 3.83 -6.48
N SER A 90 -36.66 5.05 -7.03
CA SER A 90 -37.82 5.81 -7.48
C SER A 90 -38.42 5.20 -8.76
N LYS A 91 -39.70 5.49 -9.01
CA LYS A 91 -40.40 5.12 -10.24
C LYS A 91 -40.73 6.41 -11.02
N PRO A 92 -39.78 6.96 -11.80
CA PRO A 92 -40.03 8.18 -12.56
C PRO A 92 -41.06 7.93 -13.67
N GLU A 93 -41.85 8.95 -14.03
CA GLU A 93 -42.80 8.89 -15.15
C GLU A 93 -42.09 8.60 -16.47
N LYS A 94 -40.89 9.17 -16.65
CA LYS A 94 -40.01 8.94 -17.79
C LYS A 94 -38.62 8.55 -17.31
N LEU A 95 -38.27 7.28 -17.51
CA LEU A 95 -36.95 6.76 -17.21
C LEU A 95 -35.91 7.35 -18.19
N GLN A 96 -34.82 7.90 -17.65
CA GLN A 96 -33.73 8.40 -18.48
C GLN A 96 -33.01 7.23 -19.18
N LEU A 97 -32.63 7.46 -20.43
CA LEU A 97 -32.01 6.45 -21.29
C LEU A 97 -30.56 6.84 -21.57
N LEU A 98 -29.64 5.88 -21.45
CA LEU A 98 -28.24 6.01 -21.85
C LEU A 98 -27.88 4.89 -22.84
N TYR A 99 -27.47 5.27 -24.05
CA TYR A 99 -27.03 4.34 -25.09
C TYR A 99 -25.51 4.13 -25.04
N VAL A 100 -25.05 2.90 -25.28
CA VAL A 100 -23.61 2.57 -25.33
C VAL A 100 -23.25 2.08 -26.72
N SER A 101 -22.30 2.76 -27.35
CA SER A 101 -21.72 2.38 -28.65
C SER A 101 -20.80 1.17 -28.55
N GLU A 102 -20.47 0.53 -29.66
CA GLU A 102 -19.55 -0.62 -29.70
C GLU A 102 -18.09 -0.18 -29.52
N GLU A 103 -17.75 1.02 -29.98
CA GLU A 103 -16.38 1.54 -30.01
C GLU A 103 -15.79 1.72 -28.61
N THR A 104 -16.63 1.97 -27.60
CA THR A 104 -16.19 2.12 -26.20
C THR A 104 -15.55 0.86 -25.65
N ALA A 105 -15.90 -0.33 -26.19
CA ALA A 105 -15.31 -1.60 -25.78
C ALA A 105 -13.80 -1.70 -26.01
N LYS A 106 -13.27 -0.92 -26.96
CA LYS A 106 -11.83 -0.90 -27.30
C LYS A 106 -10.99 -0.09 -26.31
N ILE A 107 -11.61 0.73 -25.45
CA ILE A 107 -10.88 1.58 -24.51
C ILE A 107 -11.41 1.47 -23.08
N ARG A 108 -12.71 1.65 -22.87
CA ARG A 108 -13.38 1.66 -21.55
C ARG A 108 -14.78 1.03 -21.72
N PRO A 109 -14.90 -0.30 -21.62
CA PRO A 109 -16.10 -1.03 -22.01
C PRO A 109 -17.33 -0.78 -21.13
N TYR A 110 -17.14 -0.36 -19.88
CA TYR A 110 -18.24 -0.33 -18.90
C TYR A 110 -18.67 1.10 -18.56
N ILE A 111 -19.99 1.29 -18.46
CA ILE A 111 -20.60 2.52 -17.94
C ILE A 111 -21.77 2.20 -17.00
N SER A 112 -21.91 3.00 -15.97
CA SER A 112 -23.05 3.09 -15.06
C SER A 112 -23.51 4.54 -15.00
N ALA A 113 -24.80 4.76 -14.77
CA ALA A 113 -25.39 6.07 -14.59
C ALA A 113 -26.54 5.99 -13.58
N VAL A 114 -26.72 7.06 -12.82
CA VAL A 114 -27.73 7.15 -11.76
C VAL A 114 -28.07 8.62 -11.51
N ILE A 115 -29.29 8.89 -11.03
CA ILE A 115 -29.77 10.24 -10.78
C ILE A 115 -30.16 10.40 -9.30
N LEU A 116 -29.74 11.52 -8.71
CA LEU A 116 -30.23 12.00 -7.43
C LEU A 116 -31.08 13.26 -7.68
N ARG A 117 -32.34 13.24 -7.21
CA ARG A 117 -33.32 14.31 -7.44
C ARG A 117 -33.46 15.21 -6.22
N GLU A 118 -33.64 16.49 -6.48
CA GLU A 118 -33.92 17.50 -5.45
C GLU A 118 -32.92 17.45 -4.28
N LEU A 119 -31.62 17.35 -4.58
CA LEU A 119 -30.54 17.44 -3.61
C LEU A 119 -30.47 18.84 -2.98
N ASN A 120 -30.28 18.88 -1.67
CA ASN A 120 -30.07 20.11 -0.92
C ASN A 120 -28.58 20.35 -0.65
N PHE A 121 -27.90 21.02 -1.59
CA PHE A 121 -26.50 21.43 -1.42
C PHE A 121 -26.37 22.67 -0.53
N THR A 122 -25.71 22.48 0.61
CA THR A 122 -25.04 23.56 1.33
C THR A 122 -23.58 23.59 0.90
N LYS A 123 -22.84 24.66 1.24
CA LYS A 123 -21.40 24.75 0.94
C LYS A 123 -20.62 23.52 1.45
N SER A 124 -20.83 23.15 2.72
CA SER A 124 -20.18 21.99 3.34
C SER A 124 -20.53 20.67 2.64
N ARG A 125 -21.82 20.45 2.30
CA ARG A 125 -22.25 19.22 1.59
C ARG A 125 -21.68 19.14 0.18
N TYR A 126 -21.61 20.26 -0.54
CA TYR A 126 -21.02 20.31 -1.87
C TYR A 126 -19.51 20.00 -1.81
N GLU A 127 -18.78 20.59 -0.86
CA GLU A 127 -17.37 20.28 -0.64
C GLU A 127 -17.16 18.81 -0.24
N SER A 128 -18.02 18.24 0.60
CA SER A 128 -18.02 16.81 0.94
C SER A 128 -18.27 15.92 -0.28
N PHE A 129 -19.20 16.32 -1.17
CA PHE A 129 -19.52 15.57 -2.39
C PHE A 129 -18.33 15.48 -3.35
N ILE A 130 -17.68 16.61 -3.60
CA ILE A 130 -16.47 16.66 -4.43
C ILE A 130 -15.32 15.91 -3.77
N SER A 131 -15.15 16.07 -2.45
CA SER A 131 -14.12 15.36 -1.67
C SER A 131 -14.28 13.83 -1.76
N LEU A 132 -15.50 13.31 -1.64
CA LEU A 132 -15.80 11.89 -1.80
C LEU A 132 -15.40 11.40 -3.21
N GLN A 133 -15.77 12.16 -4.24
CA GLN A 133 -15.42 11.84 -5.63
C GLN A 133 -13.89 11.74 -5.81
N GLU A 134 -13.12 12.70 -5.28
CA GLU A 134 -11.66 12.71 -5.36
C GLU A 134 -11.01 11.57 -4.54
N LYS A 135 -11.56 11.26 -3.37
CA LYS A 135 -11.12 10.14 -2.52
C LYS A 135 -11.33 8.80 -3.21
N LEU A 136 -12.49 8.59 -3.83
CA LEU A 136 -12.76 7.39 -4.61
C LEU A 136 -11.85 7.30 -5.84
N HIS A 137 -11.61 8.43 -6.54
CA HIS A 137 -10.71 8.51 -7.70
C HIS A 137 -9.26 8.13 -7.35
N SER A 138 -8.74 8.62 -6.24
CA SER A 138 -7.37 8.36 -5.80
C SER A 138 -7.18 6.95 -5.23
N ASN A 139 -8.21 6.38 -4.59
CA ASN A 139 -8.17 5.07 -3.96
C ASN A 139 -8.68 3.95 -4.89
N ILE A 140 -9.94 3.51 -4.75
CA ILE A 140 -10.50 2.33 -5.44
C ILE A 140 -10.39 2.41 -6.96
N CYS A 141 -10.44 3.63 -7.52
CA CYS A 141 -10.35 3.87 -8.95
C CYS A 141 -8.90 3.86 -9.50
N ARG A 142 -7.89 3.79 -8.63
CA ARG A 142 -6.45 3.89 -8.95
C ARG A 142 -6.12 5.10 -9.84
N ASN A 143 -6.34 6.30 -9.32
CA ASN A 143 -6.13 7.55 -10.05
C ASN A 143 -6.87 7.57 -11.41
N ARG A 144 -8.15 7.20 -11.38
CA ARG A 144 -9.07 7.11 -12.53
C ARG A 144 -8.77 6.05 -13.60
N SER A 145 -7.65 5.32 -13.47
CA SER A 145 -7.26 4.29 -14.44
C SER A 145 -8.34 3.23 -14.62
N LEU A 146 -8.87 2.69 -13.52
CA LEU A 146 -9.89 1.63 -13.55
C LEU A 146 -11.31 2.18 -13.69
N VAL A 147 -11.62 3.27 -12.98
CA VAL A 147 -12.97 3.84 -12.91
C VAL A 147 -12.89 5.37 -12.86
N SER A 148 -13.76 6.08 -13.57
CA SER A 148 -13.85 7.53 -13.55
C SER A 148 -15.30 7.93 -13.31
N ILE A 149 -15.48 8.91 -12.43
CA ILE A 149 -16.79 9.44 -12.03
C ILE A 149 -16.89 10.83 -12.63
N GLY A 150 -17.95 11.07 -13.38
CA GLY A 150 -18.43 12.40 -13.69
C GLY A 150 -19.75 12.68 -12.96
N THR A 151 -20.02 13.96 -12.80
CA THR A 151 -21.15 14.49 -12.07
C THR A 151 -21.64 15.69 -12.87
N HIS A 152 -22.94 15.72 -13.12
CA HIS A 152 -23.58 16.61 -14.07
C HIS A 152 -24.83 17.24 -13.48
N ASP A 153 -25.01 18.54 -13.72
CA ASP A 153 -26.29 19.21 -13.47
C ASP A 153 -27.31 18.75 -14.51
N LEU A 154 -28.25 17.91 -14.09
CA LEU A 154 -29.27 17.32 -14.96
C LEU A 154 -30.23 18.38 -15.51
N ASP A 155 -30.38 19.53 -14.87
CA ASP A 155 -31.27 20.60 -15.34
C ASP A 155 -30.67 21.36 -16.54
N THR A 156 -29.36 21.20 -16.79
CA THR A 156 -28.65 21.84 -17.91
C THR A 156 -28.53 20.97 -19.16
N ILE A 157 -28.75 19.66 -19.04
CA ILE A 157 -28.58 18.66 -20.11
C ILE A 157 -29.88 17.91 -20.37
N GLN A 158 -30.04 17.33 -21.56
CA GLN A 158 -31.28 16.65 -21.93
C GLN A 158 -31.03 15.22 -22.43
N GLY A 159 -31.72 14.23 -21.86
CA GLY A 159 -31.69 12.85 -22.35
C GLY A 159 -32.54 12.62 -23.62
N PRO A 160 -32.31 11.52 -24.37
CA PRO A 160 -31.42 10.40 -24.05
C PRO A 160 -29.93 10.76 -24.17
N PHE A 161 -29.11 10.13 -23.34
CA PHE A 161 -27.66 10.27 -23.33
C PHE A 161 -27.01 9.17 -24.18
N SER A 162 -25.77 9.40 -24.62
CA SER A 162 -24.99 8.40 -25.36
C SER A 162 -23.53 8.39 -24.91
N TYR A 163 -23.00 7.18 -24.67
CA TYR A 163 -21.61 6.90 -24.38
C TYR A 163 -20.95 6.32 -25.62
N GLU A 164 -20.10 7.13 -26.25
CA GLU A 164 -19.51 6.88 -27.55
C GLU A 164 -17.99 6.99 -27.49
N ALA A 165 -17.29 6.48 -28.51
CA ALA A 165 -15.86 6.73 -28.65
C ALA A 165 -15.51 7.14 -30.08
N HIS A 166 -14.89 8.32 -30.23
CA HIS A 166 -14.61 8.94 -31.52
C HIS A 166 -13.13 9.30 -31.66
N LYS A 167 -12.69 9.53 -32.90
CA LYS A 167 -11.34 10.05 -33.12
C LYS A 167 -11.17 11.43 -32.46
N PRO A 168 -9.98 11.74 -31.92
CA PRO A 168 -9.71 13.01 -31.23
C PRO A 168 -10.14 14.26 -32.01
N GLU A 169 -9.97 14.27 -33.34
CA GLU A 169 -10.26 15.44 -34.18
C GLU A 169 -11.76 15.76 -34.29
N LYS A 170 -12.64 14.79 -34.02
CA LYS A 170 -14.10 14.95 -34.16
C LYS A 170 -14.77 15.48 -32.90
N ILE A 171 -14.05 15.55 -31.79
CA ILE A 171 -14.61 15.93 -30.49
C ILE A 171 -14.17 17.36 -30.21
N ASN A 172 -15.15 18.23 -29.97
CA ASN A 172 -14.92 19.62 -29.57
C ASN A 172 -15.87 19.97 -28.45
N PHE A 173 -15.35 20.51 -27.35
CA PHE A 173 -16.18 21.02 -26.26
C PHE A 173 -15.45 22.04 -25.41
N ILE A 174 -16.20 22.68 -24.51
CA ILE A 174 -15.66 23.63 -23.53
C ILE A 174 -15.42 22.85 -22.23
N PRO A 175 -14.16 22.56 -21.86
CA PRO A 175 -13.86 21.82 -20.64
C PRO A 175 -14.12 22.68 -19.39
N LEU A 176 -14.27 22.00 -18.25
CA LEU A 176 -14.56 22.64 -16.97
C LEU A 176 -13.61 23.81 -16.66
N ASN A 177 -14.20 24.90 -16.19
CA ASN A 177 -13.56 26.18 -15.89
C ASN A 177 -12.88 26.89 -17.08
N GLN A 178 -13.20 26.50 -18.32
CA GLN A 178 -12.74 27.19 -19.53
C GLN A 178 -13.89 27.92 -20.24
N LYS A 179 -13.54 28.89 -21.09
CA LYS A 179 -14.50 29.65 -21.92
C LYS A 179 -14.38 29.31 -23.41
N LYS A 180 -13.22 28.81 -23.84
CA LYS A 180 -12.94 28.47 -25.23
C LYS A 180 -13.31 27.00 -25.49
N SER A 181 -13.83 26.72 -26.68
CA SER A 181 -13.99 25.34 -27.16
C SER A 181 -12.64 24.81 -27.66
N PHE A 182 -12.29 23.60 -27.27
CA PHE A 182 -11.04 22.94 -27.63
C PHE A 182 -11.32 21.67 -28.44
N ASN A 183 -10.48 21.43 -29.45
CA ASN A 183 -10.30 20.09 -30.00
C ASN A 183 -9.48 19.22 -29.04
N MET A 184 -9.58 17.89 -29.11
CA MET A 184 -8.84 17.00 -28.20
C MET A 184 -7.33 17.13 -28.31
N VAL A 185 -6.80 17.34 -29.53
CA VAL A 185 -5.36 17.55 -29.73
C VAL A 185 -4.90 18.83 -29.04
N GLU A 186 -5.68 19.92 -29.17
CA GLU A 186 -5.40 21.19 -28.49
C GLU A 186 -5.54 21.06 -26.97
N LEU A 187 -6.54 20.31 -26.50
CA LEU A 187 -6.81 20.11 -25.08
C LEU A 187 -5.68 19.35 -24.39
N PHE A 188 -5.14 18.31 -25.04
CA PHE A 188 -4.03 17.51 -24.49
C PHE A 188 -2.76 18.34 -24.38
N GLU A 189 -2.43 19.13 -25.40
CA GLU A 189 -1.28 20.02 -25.35
C GLU A 189 -1.46 21.13 -24.28
N PHE A 190 -2.67 21.66 -24.15
CA PHE A 190 -3.00 22.66 -23.13
C PHE A 190 -2.82 22.14 -21.70
N TYR A 191 -3.25 20.90 -21.43
CA TYR A 191 -3.17 20.29 -20.09
C TYR A 191 -1.90 19.47 -19.83
N LYS A 192 -0.99 19.33 -20.80
CA LYS A 192 0.22 18.50 -20.69
C LYS A 192 1.09 18.82 -19.47
N ASN A 193 1.23 20.12 -19.17
CA ASN A 193 2.00 20.62 -18.03
C ASN A 193 1.13 20.96 -16.81
N ASP A 194 -0.18 20.72 -16.88
CA ASP A 194 -1.09 20.96 -15.76
C ASP A 194 -0.86 19.94 -14.65
N LYS A 195 -0.68 20.42 -13.42
CA LYS A 195 -0.36 19.56 -12.26
C LYS A 195 -1.50 18.64 -11.87
N HIS A 196 -2.76 19.01 -12.16
CA HIS A 196 -3.95 18.29 -11.71
C HIS A 196 -4.47 17.34 -12.78
N ILE A 197 -4.52 17.77 -14.04
CA ILE A 197 -5.10 17.05 -15.18
C ILE A 197 -4.03 16.32 -15.99
N GLY A 198 -2.84 16.93 -16.16
CA GLY A 198 -1.76 16.39 -17.01
C GLY A 198 -1.36 14.96 -16.63
N LYS A 199 -1.41 14.63 -15.33
CA LYS A 199 -1.15 13.28 -14.81
C LYS A 199 -2.14 12.20 -15.29
N PHE A 200 -3.30 12.55 -15.85
CA PHE A 200 -4.29 11.59 -16.33
C PHE A 200 -4.31 11.42 -17.86
N LEU A 201 -3.65 12.32 -18.61
CA LEU A 201 -3.69 12.31 -20.08
C LEU A 201 -3.18 10.98 -20.67
N HIS A 202 -2.09 10.44 -20.10
CA HIS A 202 -1.49 9.16 -20.51
C HIS A 202 -2.46 7.96 -20.47
N LEU A 203 -3.59 8.05 -19.77
CA LEU A 203 -4.59 6.98 -19.67
C LEU A 203 -5.28 6.70 -21.02
N ILE A 204 -5.42 7.73 -21.87
CA ILE A 204 -6.08 7.58 -23.18
C ILE A 204 -5.27 8.18 -24.34
N GLU A 205 -4.16 8.89 -24.08
CA GLU A 205 -3.33 9.57 -25.10
C GLU A 205 -2.91 8.67 -26.27
N ASN A 206 -2.58 7.41 -25.99
CA ASN A 206 -2.13 6.45 -27.00
C ASN A 206 -3.28 5.72 -27.71
N SER A 207 -4.53 6.00 -27.36
CA SER A 207 -5.69 5.37 -27.97
C SER A 207 -6.09 6.08 -29.27
N PRO A 208 -6.44 5.36 -30.35
CA PRO A 208 -6.90 5.97 -31.60
C PRO A 208 -8.30 6.63 -31.48
N ILE A 209 -9.03 6.35 -30.40
CA ILE A 209 -10.37 6.86 -30.14
C ILE A 209 -10.51 7.26 -28.67
N TYR A 210 -11.22 8.34 -28.40
CA TYR A 210 -11.46 8.87 -27.06
C TYR A 210 -12.93 8.70 -26.68
N PRO A 211 -13.21 8.24 -25.44
CA PRO A 211 -14.57 8.04 -24.98
C PRO A 211 -15.20 9.37 -24.58
N VAL A 212 -16.45 9.60 -24.96
CA VAL A 212 -17.20 10.85 -24.76
C VAL A 212 -18.62 10.53 -24.39
N ILE A 213 -19.21 11.37 -23.55
CA ILE A 213 -20.63 11.30 -23.20
C ILE A 213 -21.35 12.51 -23.81
N TYR A 214 -22.42 12.26 -24.55
CA TYR A 214 -23.26 13.27 -25.18
C TYR A 214 -24.67 13.27 -24.60
N ASP A 215 -25.29 14.44 -24.59
CA ASP A 215 -26.73 14.60 -24.42
C ASP A 215 -27.49 14.44 -25.76
N SER A 216 -28.81 14.60 -25.72
CA SER A 216 -29.68 14.52 -26.89
C SER A 216 -29.46 15.64 -27.92
N ASN A 217 -28.93 16.78 -27.48
CA ASN A 217 -28.54 17.90 -28.35
C ASN A 217 -27.14 17.73 -28.95
N ARG A 218 -26.48 16.58 -28.71
CA ARG A 218 -25.10 16.28 -29.12
C ARG A 218 -24.07 17.24 -28.52
N VAL A 219 -24.37 17.80 -27.34
CA VAL A 219 -23.42 18.55 -26.52
C VAL A 219 -22.65 17.57 -25.65
N VAL A 220 -21.33 17.74 -25.57
CA VAL A 220 -20.46 16.90 -24.72
C VAL A 220 -20.72 17.21 -23.25
N CYS A 221 -21.07 16.19 -22.48
CA CYS A 221 -21.18 16.23 -21.02
C CYS A 221 -19.82 15.98 -20.36
N SER A 222 -19.08 14.95 -20.77
CA SER A 222 -17.75 14.63 -20.23
C SER A 222 -16.85 13.92 -21.24
N LEU A 223 -15.54 13.99 -20.98
CA LEU A 223 -14.47 13.25 -21.65
C LEU A 223 -13.78 12.33 -20.61
N PRO A 224 -14.33 11.15 -20.31
CA PRO A 224 -13.70 10.25 -19.36
C PRO A 224 -12.33 9.74 -19.85
N PRO A 225 -11.34 9.49 -18.96
CA PRO A 225 -11.27 9.79 -17.53
C PRO A 225 -10.70 11.20 -17.22
N ILE A 226 -10.70 12.12 -18.18
CA ILE A 226 -9.92 13.37 -18.12
C ILE A 226 -10.68 14.50 -17.42
N ILE A 227 -11.76 14.99 -18.03
CA ILE A 227 -12.44 16.22 -17.57
C ILE A 227 -13.91 16.26 -18.01
N ASN A 228 -14.74 16.93 -17.22
CA ASN A 228 -16.15 17.20 -17.54
C ASN A 228 -16.29 18.51 -18.35
N SER A 229 -17.44 18.70 -18.97
CA SER A 229 -17.80 19.92 -19.70
C SER A 229 -18.25 21.04 -18.75
N GLU A 230 -17.94 22.29 -19.09
CA GLU A 230 -18.47 23.47 -18.38
C GLU A 230 -19.99 23.55 -18.49
N HIS A 231 -20.57 23.01 -19.58
CA HIS A 231 -22.01 23.02 -19.83
C HIS A 231 -22.83 22.33 -18.74
N SER A 232 -22.33 21.19 -18.25
CA SER A 232 -23.01 20.32 -17.27
C SER A 232 -22.50 20.51 -15.84
N LYS A 233 -21.84 21.63 -15.55
CA LYS A 233 -21.16 21.84 -14.28
C LYS A 233 -22.13 21.90 -13.11
N ILE A 234 -21.85 21.12 -12.07
CA ILE A 234 -22.57 21.21 -10.80
C ILE A 234 -22.17 22.47 -10.03
N THR A 235 -23.16 23.10 -9.39
CA THR A 235 -23.00 24.29 -8.55
C THR A 235 -23.81 24.13 -7.26
N LEU A 236 -23.71 25.09 -6.34
CA LEU A 236 -24.52 25.10 -5.12
C LEU A 236 -26.04 25.18 -5.39
N ASN A 237 -26.43 25.65 -6.57
CA ASN A 237 -27.85 25.77 -6.95
C ASN A 237 -28.39 24.52 -7.65
N THR A 238 -27.51 23.58 -8.02
CA THR A 238 -27.90 22.36 -8.72
C THR A 238 -28.78 21.51 -7.81
N LYS A 239 -29.94 21.07 -8.32
CA LYS A 239 -30.88 20.24 -7.57
C LYS A 239 -30.90 18.80 -8.06
N ASN A 240 -30.77 18.60 -9.36
CA ASN A 240 -30.83 17.29 -9.97
C ASN A 240 -29.44 16.93 -10.50
N VAL A 241 -28.86 15.85 -9.98
CA VAL A 241 -27.50 15.44 -10.36
C VAL A 241 -27.57 14.10 -11.08
N LEU A 242 -27.07 14.08 -12.31
CA LEU A 242 -26.72 12.85 -13.01
C LEU A 242 -25.28 12.49 -12.64
N ILE A 243 -25.08 11.28 -12.14
CA ILE A 243 -23.77 10.72 -11.83
C ILE A 243 -23.51 9.62 -12.83
N GLU A 244 -22.47 9.76 -13.65
CA GLU A 244 -22.05 8.75 -14.60
C GLU A 244 -20.65 8.23 -14.26
N VAL A 245 -20.49 6.92 -14.35
CA VAL A 245 -19.27 6.22 -13.92
C VAL A 245 -18.82 5.33 -15.07
N THR A 246 -17.62 5.56 -15.58
CA THR A 246 -17.03 4.78 -16.70
C THR A 246 -15.80 4.02 -16.24
N GLY A 247 -15.56 2.83 -16.79
CA GLY A 247 -14.48 2.00 -16.29
C GLY A 247 -14.04 0.86 -17.20
N THR A 248 -12.88 0.30 -16.85
CA THR A 248 -12.35 -0.96 -17.39
C THR A 248 -12.66 -2.14 -16.48
N ASP A 249 -13.06 -1.89 -15.24
CA ASP A 249 -13.44 -2.89 -14.23
C ASP A 249 -14.90 -2.68 -13.84
N GLN A 250 -15.75 -3.67 -14.17
CA GLN A 250 -17.19 -3.60 -13.91
C GLN A 250 -17.51 -3.59 -12.40
N THR A 251 -16.90 -4.48 -11.63
CA THR A 251 -17.19 -4.62 -10.19
C THR A 251 -16.86 -3.33 -9.44
N LYS A 252 -15.70 -2.72 -9.72
CA LYS A 252 -15.32 -1.45 -9.09
C LYS A 252 -16.24 -0.31 -9.51
N LEU A 253 -16.67 -0.29 -10.77
CA LEU A 253 -17.61 0.70 -11.28
C LEU A 253 -18.96 0.62 -10.57
N GLU A 254 -19.46 -0.59 -10.32
CA GLU A 254 -20.69 -0.82 -9.56
C GLU A 254 -20.54 -0.37 -8.10
N ILE A 255 -19.44 -0.75 -7.43
CA ILE A 255 -19.14 -0.31 -6.06
C ILE A 255 -19.07 1.21 -5.97
N VAL A 256 -18.32 1.87 -6.86
CA VAL A 256 -18.17 3.33 -6.87
C VAL A 256 -19.50 4.04 -7.09
N THR A 257 -20.34 3.53 -8.01
CA THR A 257 -21.68 4.07 -8.22
C THR A 257 -22.51 3.97 -6.95
N ASN A 258 -22.52 2.79 -6.32
CA ASN A 258 -23.29 2.50 -5.12
C ASN A 258 -22.85 3.37 -3.94
N ILE A 259 -21.55 3.55 -3.72
CA ILE A 259 -21.03 4.41 -2.65
C ILE A 259 -21.44 5.87 -2.86
N MET A 260 -21.27 6.42 -4.07
CA MET A 260 -21.66 7.80 -4.37
C MET A 260 -23.13 8.08 -4.02
N VAL A 261 -24.04 7.19 -4.45
CA VAL A 261 -25.47 7.37 -4.17
C VAL A 261 -25.85 7.03 -2.74
N ALA A 262 -25.21 6.03 -2.13
CA ALA A 262 -25.51 5.65 -0.76
C ALA A 262 -25.09 6.72 0.25
N MET A 263 -24.03 7.49 -0.03
CA MET A 263 -23.60 8.59 0.83
C MET A 263 -24.50 9.82 0.69
N PHE A 264 -24.87 10.20 -0.54
CA PHE A 264 -25.54 11.50 -0.78
C PHE A 264 -27.06 11.45 -0.98
N SER A 265 -27.65 10.27 -1.17
CA SER A 265 -29.12 10.15 -1.26
C SER A 265 -29.85 10.59 0.02
N CYS A 266 -29.16 10.68 1.17
CA CYS A 266 -29.73 11.23 2.41
C CYS A 266 -30.15 12.71 2.29
N TYR A 267 -29.57 13.45 1.33
CA TYR A 267 -29.88 14.86 1.08
C TYR A 267 -30.88 15.08 -0.05
N SER A 268 -31.44 14.00 -0.60
CA SER A 268 -32.58 14.08 -1.53
C SER A 268 -33.85 14.44 -0.75
N LYS A 269 -34.83 15.06 -1.41
CA LYS A 269 -36.11 15.42 -0.80
C LYS A 269 -36.84 14.22 -0.18
N ASP A 270 -36.78 13.08 -0.85
CA ASP A 270 -37.13 11.78 -0.28
C ASP A 270 -35.82 11.06 0.09
N PRO A 271 -35.41 11.04 1.37
CA PRO A 271 -34.11 10.53 1.76
C PRO A 271 -33.92 9.06 1.39
N PHE A 272 -32.72 8.72 0.90
CA PHE A 272 -32.33 7.36 0.48
C PHE A 272 -33.07 6.82 -0.74
N THR A 273 -33.75 7.71 -1.49
CA THR A 273 -34.37 7.39 -2.78
C THR A 273 -33.45 7.74 -3.94
N ILE A 274 -33.29 6.81 -4.88
CA ILE A 274 -32.37 6.88 -6.00
C ILE A 274 -33.16 6.71 -7.30
N GLU A 275 -32.97 7.60 -8.28
CA GLU A 275 -33.60 7.46 -9.59
C GLU A 275 -32.72 6.60 -10.51
N PRO A 276 -33.21 5.42 -10.95
CA PRO A 276 -32.42 4.54 -11.80
C PRO A 276 -32.39 5.02 -13.26
N VAL A 277 -31.33 4.67 -13.98
CA VAL A 277 -31.16 4.97 -15.42
C VAL A 277 -31.22 3.67 -16.23
N HIS A 278 -31.87 3.73 -17.40
CA HIS A 278 -31.91 2.61 -18.34
C HIS A 278 -30.72 2.66 -19.29
N ILE A 279 -29.77 1.77 -19.06
CA ILE A 279 -28.57 1.64 -19.88
C ILE A 279 -28.84 0.58 -20.96
N LYS A 280 -28.73 1.00 -22.23
CA LYS A 280 -28.92 0.13 -23.40
C LYS A 280 -27.62 0.06 -24.19
N SER A 281 -27.15 -1.15 -24.44
CA SER A 281 -25.99 -1.45 -25.26
C SER A 281 -26.46 -2.31 -26.44
N PRO A 282 -26.94 -1.70 -27.54
CA PRO A 282 -27.51 -2.46 -28.66
C PRO A 282 -26.50 -3.43 -29.29
N HIS A 283 -25.23 -3.05 -29.33
CA HIS A 283 -24.15 -3.80 -29.97
C HIS A 283 -23.91 -5.19 -29.34
N ASN A 284 -24.20 -5.37 -28.05
CA ASN A 284 -24.06 -6.66 -27.35
C ASN A 284 -25.38 -7.17 -26.77
N GLN A 285 -26.52 -6.58 -27.18
CA GLN A 285 -27.86 -6.91 -26.71
C GLN A 285 -28.05 -6.79 -25.20
N CYS A 286 -27.19 -6.05 -24.49
CA CYS A 286 -27.34 -5.82 -23.06
C CYS A 286 -28.28 -4.63 -22.79
N SER A 287 -29.25 -4.85 -21.92
CA SER A 287 -30.15 -3.80 -21.43
C SER A 287 -30.35 -3.97 -19.92
N ARG A 288 -30.08 -2.91 -19.15
CA ARG A 288 -30.16 -2.96 -17.69
C ARG A 288 -30.68 -1.64 -17.10
N ILE A 289 -31.42 -1.77 -16.00
CA ILE A 289 -31.80 -0.65 -15.14
C ILE A 289 -30.83 -0.67 -13.96
N TRP A 290 -30.23 0.47 -13.62
CA TRP A 290 -29.16 0.57 -12.62
C TRP A 290 -29.33 1.85 -11.78
N PRO A 291 -28.95 1.88 -10.48
CA PRO A 291 -28.31 0.82 -9.68
C PRO A 291 -29.25 -0.27 -9.19
N LYS A 292 -28.69 -1.44 -8.86
CA LYS A 292 -29.36 -2.42 -8.02
C LYS A 292 -29.07 -2.05 -6.56
N VAL A 293 -30.14 -1.84 -5.80
CA VAL A 293 -30.05 -1.39 -4.39
C VAL A 293 -30.49 -2.46 -3.41
N GLU A 294 -30.99 -3.60 -3.92
CA GLU A 294 -31.37 -4.73 -3.11
C GLU A 294 -30.15 -5.29 -2.36
N PRO A 295 -30.24 -5.46 -1.02
CA PRO A 295 -29.20 -6.12 -0.26
C PRO A 295 -28.98 -7.54 -0.79
N TYR A 296 -27.73 -7.94 -0.97
CA TYR A 296 -27.42 -9.33 -1.25
C TYR A 296 -27.35 -10.11 0.06
N ILE A 297 -27.69 -11.39 0.03
CA ILE A 297 -27.76 -12.24 1.23
C ILE A 297 -26.48 -13.05 1.35
N ASN A 298 -25.86 -13.02 2.52
CA ASN A 298 -24.73 -13.86 2.88
C ASN A 298 -25.04 -14.62 4.17
N SER A 299 -24.90 -15.94 4.15
CA SER A 299 -25.26 -16.81 5.28
C SER A 299 -24.01 -17.18 6.07
N VAL A 300 -24.08 -17.04 7.40
CA VAL A 300 -22.99 -17.40 8.32
C VAL A 300 -23.46 -18.39 9.37
N LYS A 301 -22.57 -19.31 9.78
CA LYS A 301 -22.83 -20.24 10.89
C LYS A 301 -22.59 -19.56 12.24
N ILE A 302 -23.54 -19.72 13.16
CA ILE A 302 -23.42 -19.21 14.54
C ILE A 302 -22.23 -19.84 15.25
N SER A 303 -22.07 -21.17 15.15
CA SER A 303 -20.91 -21.88 15.70
C SER A 303 -19.57 -21.39 15.15
N TYR A 304 -19.50 -20.98 13.88
CA TYR A 304 -18.28 -20.43 13.30
C TYR A 304 -17.87 -19.13 14.01
N ILE A 305 -18.78 -18.17 14.14
CA ILE A 305 -18.53 -16.89 14.84
C ILE A 305 -18.07 -17.15 16.28
N ASN A 306 -18.82 -17.99 17.02
CA ASN A 306 -18.50 -18.32 18.40
C ASN A 306 -17.13 -19.00 18.54
N SER A 307 -16.80 -19.93 17.63
CA SER A 307 -15.51 -20.63 17.64
C SER A 307 -14.32 -19.70 17.35
N CYS A 308 -14.48 -18.75 16.42
CA CYS A 308 -13.44 -17.80 16.06
C CYS A 308 -13.23 -16.74 17.15
N CYS A 309 -14.30 -16.21 17.71
CA CYS A 309 -14.24 -15.16 18.73
C CYS A 309 -14.01 -15.69 20.15
N GLY A 310 -14.14 -17.01 20.37
CA GLY A 310 -14.09 -17.61 21.70
C GLY A 310 -15.29 -17.20 22.58
N LEU A 311 -16.46 -17.03 21.95
CA LEU A 311 -17.71 -16.60 22.58
C LEU A 311 -18.75 -17.72 22.55
N ASP A 312 -19.86 -17.52 23.25
CA ASP A 312 -21.03 -18.40 23.24
C ASP A 312 -22.30 -17.55 23.15
N LEU A 313 -22.48 -16.87 22.02
CA LEU A 313 -23.59 -15.96 21.76
C LEU A 313 -24.73 -16.69 21.03
N SER A 314 -25.96 -16.33 21.38
CA SER A 314 -27.16 -16.73 20.66
C SER A 314 -27.33 -15.96 19.34
N ALA A 315 -28.16 -16.48 18.43
CA ALA A 315 -28.47 -15.82 17.16
C ALA A 315 -28.98 -14.37 17.36
N ALA A 316 -29.82 -14.14 18.36
CA ALA A 316 -30.38 -12.82 18.66
C ALA A 316 -29.32 -11.82 19.15
N GLU A 317 -28.36 -12.28 19.95
CA GLU A 317 -27.24 -11.45 20.42
C GLU A 317 -26.31 -11.10 19.26
N ILE A 318 -26.00 -12.05 18.38
CA ILE A 318 -25.21 -11.82 17.17
C ILE A 318 -25.93 -10.83 16.25
N SER A 319 -27.23 -10.99 16.03
CA SER A 319 -28.02 -10.06 15.23
C SER A 319 -27.95 -8.64 15.76
N LYS A 320 -28.05 -8.45 17.08
CA LYS A 320 -27.93 -7.12 17.70
C LYS A 320 -26.54 -6.49 17.53
N LEU A 321 -25.48 -7.31 17.53
CA LEU A 321 -24.12 -6.84 17.26
C LEU A 321 -23.96 -6.44 15.78
N LEU A 322 -24.48 -7.24 14.86
CA LEU A 322 -24.49 -6.94 13.43
C LEU A 322 -25.28 -5.67 13.11
N GLU A 323 -26.42 -5.44 13.78
CA GLU A 323 -27.20 -4.21 13.64
C GLU A 323 -26.37 -2.96 13.96
N ARG A 324 -25.48 -3.02 14.97
CA ARG A 324 -24.55 -1.93 15.32
C ARG A 324 -23.48 -1.70 14.24
N MET A 325 -23.21 -2.68 13.38
CA MET A 325 -22.33 -2.53 12.22
C MET A 325 -23.10 -2.18 10.92
N GLY A 326 -24.39 -1.91 11.04
CA GLY A 326 -25.26 -1.58 9.90
C GLY A 326 -25.68 -2.79 9.07
N LEU A 327 -25.54 -4.00 9.62
CA LEU A 327 -25.93 -5.25 8.97
C LEU A 327 -27.23 -5.78 9.58
N SER A 328 -28.27 -5.84 8.76
CA SER A 328 -29.52 -6.49 9.15
C SER A 328 -29.36 -8.00 9.02
N SER A 329 -29.91 -8.77 9.95
CA SER A 329 -29.84 -10.23 9.88
C SER A 329 -31.12 -10.88 10.38
N LYS A 330 -31.40 -12.09 9.88
CA LYS A 330 -32.52 -12.93 10.32
C LYS A 330 -32.03 -14.37 10.41
N GLN A 331 -32.59 -15.13 11.36
CA GLN A 331 -32.34 -16.56 11.41
C GLN A 331 -32.81 -17.21 10.11
N SER A 332 -31.98 -18.10 9.55
CA SER A 332 -32.29 -18.73 8.27
C SER A 332 -33.49 -19.66 8.40
N THR A 333 -34.27 -19.74 7.32
CA THR A 333 -35.37 -20.71 7.20
C THR A 333 -34.88 -22.11 6.82
N ILE A 334 -33.63 -22.23 6.35
CA ILE A 334 -33.04 -23.47 5.86
C ILE A 334 -32.45 -24.28 7.01
N ASP A 335 -31.70 -23.62 7.90
CA ASP A 335 -31.00 -24.25 9.03
C ASP A 335 -30.99 -23.28 10.23
N PRO A 336 -31.45 -23.69 11.43
CA PRO A 336 -31.39 -22.84 12.62
C PRO A 336 -29.97 -22.43 13.05
N GLU A 337 -28.93 -23.16 12.61
CA GLU A 337 -27.51 -22.85 12.83
C GLU A 337 -27.01 -21.69 11.93
N LEU A 338 -27.76 -21.37 10.87
CA LEU A 338 -27.43 -20.31 9.92
C LEU A 338 -28.16 -19.01 10.23
N LEU A 339 -27.42 -17.91 10.08
CA LEU A 339 -27.92 -16.56 10.13
C LEU A 339 -27.76 -15.92 8.74
N ASP A 340 -28.87 -15.50 8.15
CA ASP A 340 -28.91 -14.81 6.86
C ASP A 340 -28.70 -13.31 7.10
N VAL A 341 -27.59 -12.79 6.60
CA VAL A 341 -27.18 -11.40 6.74
C VAL A 341 -27.44 -10.65 5.43
N PHE A 342 -28.21 -9.56 5.52
CA PHE A 342 -28.58 -8.70 4.39
C PHE A 342 -27.53 -7.60 4.27
N VAL A 343 -26.62 -7.76 3.32
CA VAL A 343 -25.49 -6.85 3.13
C VAL A 343 -25.92 -5.66 2.28
N PRO A 344 -25.89 -4.43 2.81
CA PRO A 344 -26.30 -3.23 2.08
C PRO A 344 -25.28 -2.87 1.00
N ILE A 345 -25.70 -2.05 0.03
CA ILE A 345 -24.84 -1.55 -1.06
C ILE A 345 -23.63 -0.72 -0.58
N THR A 346 -23.62 -0.30 0.69
CA THR A 346 -22.49 0.40 1.31
C THR A 346 -21.34 -0.53 1.68
N ARG A 347 -21.59 -1.82 1.90
CA ARG A 347 -20.64 -2.80 2.44
C ARG A 347 -20.16 -3.76 1.36
N ALA A 348 -19.32 -3.24 0.46
CA ALA A 348 -18.69 -4.03 -0.60
C ALA A 348 -17.50 -4.88 -0.11
N ASP A 349 -17.06 -4.66 1.13
CA ASP A 349 -15.97 -5.37 1.80
C ASP A 349 -16.37 -6.77 2.29
N ILE A 350 -17.67 -6.99 2.52
CA ILE A 350 -18.17 -8.31 2.93
C ILE A 350 -18.20 -9.19 1.70
N LEU A 351 -17.43 -10.27 1.71
CA LEU A 351 -17.33 -11.25 0.64
C LEU A 351 -17.45 -12.68 1.17
N HIS A 352 -17.18 -12.89 2.46
CA HIS A 352 -17.16 -14.18 3.13
C HIS A 352 -17.69 -14.08 4.56
N GLN A 353 -18.08 -15.21 5.14
CA GLN A 353 -18.57 -15.28 6.52
C GLN A 353 -17.56 -14.78 7.57
N CYS A 354 -16.26 -14.72 7.24
CA CYS A 354 -15.24 -14.15 8.13
C CYS A 354 -15.38 -12.64 8.30
N ASP A 355 -15.87 -11.92 7.28
CA ASP A 355 -16.05 -10.47 7.33
C ASP A 355 -17.23 -10.12 8.24
N ILE A 356 -18.27 -10.98 8.23
CA ILE A 356 -19.39 -10.88 9.17
C ILE A 356 -18.91 -11.18 10.60
N MET A 357 -18.06 -12.19 10.78
CA MET A 357 -17.46 -12.52 12.07
C MET A 357 -16.57 -11.38 12.60
N GLU A 358 -15.81 -10.72 11.73
CA GLU A 358 -15.02 -9.52 12.06
C GLU A 358 -15.93 -8.41 12.61
N ASP A 359 -17.01 -8.08 11.90
CA ASP A 359 -17.98 -7.07 12.34
C ASP A 359 -18.62 -7.41 13.69
N VAL A 360 -18.95 -8.68 13.94
CA VAL A 360 -19.44 -9.14 15.24
C VAL A 360 -18.39 -8.90 16.33
N ALA A 361 -17.12 -9.22 16.04
CA ALA A 361 -16.04 -9.02 17.00
C ALA A 361 -15.78 -7.53 17.27
N ILE A 362 -15.85 -6.66 16.26
CA ILE A 362 -15.73 -5.20 16.42
C ILE A 362 -16.89 -4.66 17.26
N ALA A 363 -18.14 -5.01 16.94
CA ALA A 363 -19.30 -4.61 17.73
C ALA A 363 -19.26 -5.16 19.17
N TYR A 364 -18.73 -6.37 19.35
CA TYR A 364 -18.46 -6.94 20.66
C TYR A 364 -17.30 -6.22 21.36
N GLY A 365 -16.38 -5.57 20.66
CA GLY A 365 -15.26 -4.85 21.23
C GLY A 365 -14.13 -5.80 21.66
N TYR A 366 -12.99 -5.69 20.98
CA TYR A 366 -11.86 -6.59 21.15
C TYR A 366 -11.33 -6.65 22.58
N ASN A 367 -11.37 -5.52 23.30
CA ASN A 367 -10.94 -5.44 24.70
C ASN A 367 -11.81 -6.26 25.67
N ARG A 368 -13.03 -6.62 25.28
CA ARG A 368 -13.93 -7.47 26.07
C ARG A 368 -13.71 -8.96 25.82
N LEU A 369 -13.02 -9.33 24.74
CA LEU A 369 -12.72 -10.73 24.46
C LEU A 369 -11.79 -11.30 25.53
N LYS A 370 -12.16 -12.47 26.08
CA LYS A 370 -11.37 -13.13 27.10
C LYS A 370 -10.04 -13.59 26.48
N LYS A 371 -8.93 -13.06 26.98
CA LYS A 371 -7.59 -13.53 26.62
C LYS A 371 -7.40 -14.95 27.19
N VAL A 372 -7.23 -15.93 26.31
CA VAL A 372 -7.00 -17.33 26.69
C VAL A 372 -5.64 -17.78 26.15
N PHE A 373 -4.83 -18.38 27.02
CA PHE A 373 -3.66 -19.12 26.58
C PHE A 373 -4.08 -20.52 26.15
N THR A 374 -3.64 -20.95 24.97
CA THR A 374 -3.96 -22.29 24.48
C THR A 374 -3.13 -23.33 25.23
N ASN A 375 -3.74 -24.10 26.14
CA ASN A 375 -3.09 -25.20 26.85
C ASN A 375 -2.73 -26.40 25.93
N LYS A 376 -3.04 -26.31 24.63
CA LYS A 376 -2.90 -27.40 23.65
C LYS A 376 -1.57 -27.42 22.88
N ILE A 377 -0.68 -26.44 23.10
CA ILE A 377 0.54 -26.31 22.28
C ILE A 377 1.77 -26.35 23.20
N ALA A 378 2.11 -27.55 23.68
CA ALA A 378 3.43 -27.83 24.25
C ALA A 378 4.39 -28.13 23.09
N THR A 379 5.00 -27.09 22.51
CA THR A 379 6.02 -27.23 21.47
C THR A 379 7.39 -26.89 22.03
N THR A 380 8.44 -27.55 21.53
CA THR A 380 9.83 -27.22 21.85
C THR A 380 10.43 -26.43 20.69
N GLY A 381 10.82 -25.18 20.95
CA GLY A 381 11.53 -24.36 19.97
C GLY A 381 12.97 -24.85 19.76
N LYS A 382 13.44 -24.85 18.52
CA LYS A 382 14.85 -25.12 18.16
C LYS A 382 15.41 -23.94 17.37
N PRO A 383 16.60 -23.41 17.72
CA PRO A 383 17.21 -22.35 16.93
C PRO A 383 17.66 -22.89 15.57
N LEU A 384 17.53 -22.07 14.53
CA LEU A 384 18.15 -22.35 13.23
C LEU A 384 19.67 -22.43 13.43
N PRO A 385 20.35 -23.53 13.06
CA PRO A 385 21.78 -23.72 13.30
C PRO A 385 22.65 -22.55 12.83
N LEU A 386 22.35 -21.97 11.66
CA LEU A 386 23.07 -20.83 11.10
C LEU A 386 22.97 -19.57 11.96
N ASN A 387 21.79 -19.28 12.50
CA ASN A 387 21.61 -18.13 13.39
C ASN A 387 22.33 -18.37 14.72
N LYS A 388 22.29 -19.61 15.25
CA LYS A 388 23.03 -19.96 16.46
C LYS A 388 24.55 -19.79 16.27
N LEU A 389 25.09 -20.26 15.15
CA LEU A 389 26.50 -20.06 14.79
C LEU A 389 26.84 -18.57 14.65
N THR A 390 26.00 -17.82 13.94
CA THR A 390 26.13 -16.36 13.79
C THR A 390 26.23 -15.66 15.15
N ASP A 391 25.34 -15.98 16.08
CA ASP A 391 25.32 -15.35 17.42
C ASP A 391 26.55 -15.71 18.26
N ILE A 392 27.11 -16.90 18.07
CA ILE A 392 28.37 -17.29 18.73
C ILE A 392 29.53 -16.43 18.18
N ILE A 393 29.64 -16.28 16.85
CA ILE A 393 30.68 -15.46 16.22
C ILE A 393 30.57 -13.99 16.65
N ARG A 394 29.35 -13.44 16.72
CA ARG A 394 29.10 -12.07 17.22
C ARG A 394 29.59 -11.87 18.65
N LYS A 395 29.31 -12.84 19.54
CA LYS A 395 29.74 -12.80 20.93
C LYS A 395 31.26 -12.85 21.04
N GLU A 396 31.93 -13.74 20.30
CA GLU A 396 33.39 -13.81 20.31
C GLU A 396 34.06 -12.54 19.79
N CYS A 397 33.57 -11.97 18.68
CA CYS A 397 34.11 -10.72 18.15
C CYS A 397 33.94 -9.57 19.17
N SER A 398 32.77 -9.50 19.81
CA SER A 398 32.52 -8.53 20.88
C SER A 398 33.46 -8.71 22.08
N MET A 399 33.69 -9.96 22.51
CA MET A 399 34.62 -10.29 23.59
C MET A 399 36.08 -9.99 23.22
N ALA A 400 36.44 -10.06 21.93
CA ALA A 400 37.73 -9.61 21.41
C ALA A 400 37.85 -8.07 21.31
N GLY A 401 36.84 -7.32 21.74
CA GLY A 401 36.82 -5.86 21.76
C GLY A 401 36.62 -5.25 20.38
N TRP A 402 35.84 -5.91 19.51
CA TRP A 402 35.38 -5.38 18.23
C TRP A 402 33.92 -4.93 18.35
N SER A 403 33.55 -3.88 17.63
CA SER A 403 32.20 -3.34 17.63
C SER A 403 31.41 -3.85 16.42
N GLU A 404 30.23 -4.41 16.66
CA GLU A 404 29.35 -4.83 15.57
C GLU A 404 28.75 -3.62 14.86
N VAL A 405 28.64 -3.69 13.53
CA VAL A 405 28.02 -2.66 12.71
C VAL A 405 26.94 -3.28 11.81
N MET A 406 25.97 -2.46 11.40
CA MET A 406 24.84 -2.90 10.55
C MET A 406 24.67 -1.99 9.34
N PRO A 407 25.54 -2.07 8.32
CA PRO A 407 25.40 -1.36 7.07
C PRO A 407 24.13 -1.78 6.30
N LEU A 408 23.67 -0.91 5.39
CA LEU A 408 22.57 -1.23 4.49
C LEU A 408 22.95 -2.36 3.51
N VAL A 409 21.96 -3.18 3.16
CA VAL A 409 22.11 -4.30 2.22
C VAL A 409 22.20 -3.82 0.77
N LEU A 410 21.58 -2.69 0.46
CA LEU A 410 21.62 -2.07 -0.88
C LEU A 410 22.80 -1.09 -0.97
N CYS A 411 23.52 -1.14 -2.07
CA CYS A 411 24.64 -0.25 -2.35
C CYS A 411 24.69 0.17 -3.83
N SER A 412 25.53 1.15 -4.14
CA SER A 412 25.77 1.53 -5.52
C SER A 412 26.61 0.48 -6.24
N TYR A 413 26.46 0.39 -7.55
CA TYR A 413 27.26 -0.53 -8.36
C TYR A 413 28.77 -0.24 -8.23
N ASN A 414 29.13 1.04 -8.16
CA ASN A 414 30.52 1.48 -8.03
C ASN A 414 31.15 1.02 -6.71
N GLU A 415 30.43 1.16 -5.60
CA GLU A 415 30.92 0.74 -4.27
C GLU A 415 31.11 -0.78 -4.20
N ASN A 416 30.23 -1.55 -4.82
CA ASN A 416 30.28 -3.01 -4.76
C ASN A 416 31.36 -3.63 -5.69
N PHE A 417 31.75 -2.92 -6.77
CA PHE A 417 32.69 -3.44 -7.77
C PHE A 417 33.87 -2.51 -8.06
N ASN A 418 33.60 -1.37 -8.70
CA ASN A 418 34.64 -0.50 -9.27
C ASN A 418 35.61 0.00 -8.20
N TYR A 419 35.10 0.42 -7.02
CA TYR A 419 35.93 0.90 -5.92
C TYR A 419 36.76 -0.20 -5.28
N LEU A 420 36.36 -1.47 -5.43
CA LEU A 420 37.13 -2.64 -4.98
C LEU A 420 38.11 -3.15 -6.04
N GLY A 421 38.25 -2.47 -7.19
CA GLY A 421 39.10 -2.90 -8.29
C GLY A 421 38.58 -4.12 -9.05
N LYS A 422 37.28 -4.43 -8.94
CA LYS A 422 36.64 -5.56 -9.63
C LYS A 422 35.97 -5.07 -10.92
N THR A 423 36.14 -5.78 -12.02
CA THR A 423 35.61 -5.44 -13.35
C THR A 423 34.14 -5.84 -13.57
N SER A 424 33.36 -5.96 -12.48
CA SER A 424 31.98 -6.50 -12.35
C SER A 424 31.89 -7.98 -11.90
N ASN A 425 30.79 -8.32 -11.25
CA ASN A 425 30.39 -9.70 -10.97
C ASN A 425 29.07 -10.01 -11.70
N SER A 426 29.06 -11.00 -12.59
CA SER A 426 27.85 -11.49 -13.24
C SER A 426 26.80 -12.03 -12.27
N LEU A 427 27.18 -12.27 -11.00
CA LEU A 427 26.31 -12.80 -9.96
C LEU A 427 25.61 -11.72 -9.12
N ALA A 428 25.80 -10.44 -9.41
CA ALA A 428 25.14 -9.36 -8.69
C ALA A 428 23.64 -9.27 -9.03
N ILE A 429 22.82 -8.88 -8.07
CA ILE A 429 21.40 -8.58 -8.30
C ILE A 429 21.24 -7.08 -8.44
N ILE A 430 20.65 -6.65 -9.56
CA ILE A 430 20.47 -5.23 -9.92
C ILE A 430 18.99 -4.89 -9.80
N LEU A 431 18.68 -3.79 -9.12
CA LEU A 431 17.32 -3.29 -9.00
C LEU A 431 16.90 -2.59 -10.31
N GLU A 432 15.68 -2.87 -10.78
CA GLU A 432 15.17 -2.31 -12.05
C GLU A 432 14.92 -0.79 -11.96
N ASN A 433 14.27 -0.33 -10.88
CA ASN A 433 13.87 1.07 -10.71
C ASN A 433 14.34 1.63 -9.35
N PRO A 434 15.66 1.75 -9.10
CA PRO A 434 16.17 2.25 -7.84
C PRO A 434 15.85 3.74 -7.66
N LYS A 435 15.36 4.12 -6.47
CA LYS A 435 15.02 5.53 -6.17
C LYS A 435 16.25 6.44 -6.10
N THR A 436 17.41 5.89 -5.74
CA THR A 436 18.68 6.61 -5.61
C THR A 436 19.81 5.78 -6.21
N SER A 437 20.90 6.44 -6.63
CA SER A 437 22.11 5.76 -7.13
C SER A 437 22.77 4.85 -6.09
N ASP A 438 22.50 5.10 -4.81
CA ASP A 438 23.07 4.32 -3.70
C ASP A 438 22.38 2.97 -3.51
N TYR A 439 21.26 2.71 -4.20
CA TYR A 439 20.47 1.48 -4.05
C TYR A 439 20.32 0.71 -5.37
N GLN A 440 21.38 0.67 -6.17
CA GLN A 440 21.37 0.01 -7.48
C GLN A 440 21.49 -1.50 -7.40
N VAL A 441 22.27 -2.01 -6.44
CA VAL A 441 22.57 -3.44 -6.32
C VAL A 441 22.39 -3.94 -4.91
N VAL A 442 22.08 -5.22 -4.79
CA VAL A 442 22.19 -5.96 -3.52
C VAL A 442 23.67 -6.31 -3.31
N ARG A 443 24.19 -6.05 -2.11
CA ARG A 443 25.60 -6.29 -1.79
C ARG A 443 26.00 -7.75 -2.04
N THR A 444 27.19 -7.92 -2.64
CA THR A 444 27.81 -9.25 -2.88
C THR A 444 29.00 -9.51 -1.95
N SER A 445 29.26 -8.59 -1.02
CA SER A 445 30.32 -8.60 0.00
C SER A 445 29.89 -7.64 1.11
N LEU A 446 30.34 -7.89 2.35
CA LEU A 446 30.14 -7.01 3.50
C LEU A 446 31.17 -5.88 3.52
N ILE A 447 32.29 -6.04 2.80
CA ILE A 447 33.40 -5.08 2.77
C ILE A 447 32.97 -3.65 2.45
N PRO A 448 32.19 -3.37 1.38
CA PRO A 448 31.74 -2.00 1.09
C PRO A 448 31.00 -1.34 2.25
N GLY A 449 30.18 -2.11 2.96
CA GLY A 449 29.43 -1.64 4.13
C GLY A 449 30.37 -1.20 5.26
N LEU A 450 31.35 -2.05 5.59
CA LEU A 450 32.37 -1.72 6.59
C LEU A 450 33.19 -0.48 6.20
N LEU A 451 33.60 -0.36 4.93
CA LEU A 451 34.35 0.79 4.45
C LEU A 451 33.54 2.09 4.52
N LYS A 452 32.24 2.05 4.18
CA LYS A 452 31.33 3.20 4.36
C LYS A 452 31.20 3.58 5.83
N THR A 453 31.06 2.61 6.72
CA THR A 453 31.00 2.90 8.16
C THR A 453 32.28 3.61 8.65
N ILE A 454 33.45 3.17 8.20
CA ILE A 454 34.72 3.84 8.52
C ILE A 454 34.78 5.25 7.91
N ARG A 455 34.29 5.43 6.67
CA ARG A 455 34.22 6.73 6.00
C ARG A 455 33.37 7.74 6.78
N GLU A 456 32.20 7.32 7.26
CA GLU A 456 31.33 8.21 8.05
C GLU A 456 31.91 8.50 9.45
N ASN A 457 32.76 7.62 9.97
CA ASN A 457 33.36 7.73 11.30
C ASN A 457 34.84 8.18 11.28
N LYS A 458 35.31 8.87 10.24
CA LYS A 458 36.70 9.34 10.14
C LYS A 458 37.18 10.19 11.31
N LYS A 459 36.27 10.84 12.04
CA LYS A 459 36.58 11.69 13.20
C LYS A 459 36.69 10.89 14.51
N HIS A 460 36.36 9.61 14.49
CA HIS A 460 36.41 8.76 15.68
C HIS A 460 37.86 8.46 16.09
N VAL A 461 38.05 8.15 17.37
CA VAL A 461 39.36 7.77 17.91
C VAL A 461 39.84 6.46 17.29
N LEU A 462 41.11 6.43 16.87
CA LEU A 462 41.80 5.25 16.39
C LEU A 462 42.35 4.41 17.56
N PRO A 463 42.47 3.07 17.42
CA PRO A 463 42.10 2.27 16.26
C PRO A 463 40.60 1.95 16.21
N MET A 464 40.03 1.95 14.99
CA MET A 464 38.66 1.49 14.75
C MET A 464 38.66 -0.01 14.47
N LYS A 465 37.90 -0.77 15.27
CA LYS A 465 37.75 -2.23 15.18
C LYS A 465 36.28 -2.57 15.01
N ILE A 466 35.86 -2.83 13.78
CA ILE A 466 34.45 -3.09 13.47
C ILE A 466 34.26 -4.44 12.78
N PHE A 467 33.11 -5.07 12.98
CA PHE A 467 32.77 -6.32 12.31
C PHE A 467 31.27 -6.39 11.97
N GLU A 468 30.92 -7.25 11.03
CA GLU A 468 29.55 -7.57 10.67
C GLU A 468 29.43 -9.08 10.42
N VAL A 469 28.35 -9.70 10.88
CA VAL A 469 27.96 -11.06 10.47
C VAL A 469 26.56 -10.99 9.87
N SER A 470 26.46 -11.14 8.54
CA SER A 470 25.19 -10.89 7.84
C SER A 470 25.18 -11.48 6.43
N ASP A 471 24.03 -11.41 5.77
CA ASP A 471 23.82 -11.98 4.45
C ASP A 471 24.31 -11.06 3.33
N ILE A 472 24.88 -11.69 2.31
CA ILE A 472 24.99 -11.18 0.95
C ILE A 472 24.02 -11.93 0.05
N VAL A 473 23.76 -11.42 -1.16
CA VAL A 473 22.93 -12.12 -2.13
C VAL A 473 23.66 -12.27 -3.45
N LEU A 474 23.63 -13.48 -4.00
CA LEU A 474 24.25 -13.84 -5.26
C LEU A 474 23.22 -14.49 -6.18
N GLN A 475 23.34 -14.30 -7.49
CA GLN A 475 22.55 -15.05 -8.45
C GLN A 475 22.91 -16.55 -8.37
N ASN A 476 21.89 -17.39 -8.36
CA ASN A 476 22.00 -18.84 -8.44
C ASN A 476 20.87 -19.40 -9.28
N LYS A 477 21.17 -19.80 -10.52
CA LYS A 477 20.19 -20.31 -11.49
C LYS A 477 19.48 -21.61 -11.07
N ASN A 478 20.00 -22.29 -10.05
CA ASN A 478 19.43 -23.54 -9.54
C ASN A 478 18.35 -23.32 -8.47
N GLU A 479 18.22 -22.09 -7.94
CA GLU A 479 17.19 -21.74 -6.96
C GLU A 479 15.93 -21.24 -7.67
N GLU A 480 14.75 -21.43 -7.05
CA GLU A 480 13.47 -20.97 -7.57
C GLU A 480 13.45 -19.45 -7.87
N THR A 481 14.04 -18.66 -6.98
CA THR A 481 14.12 -17.20 -7.10
C THR A 481 15.30 -16.73 -7.95
N LEU A 482 16.08 -17.66 -8.50
CA LEU A 482 17.35 -17.42 -9.21
C LEU A 482 18.42 -16.70 -8.35
N CYS A 483 18.23 -16.67 -7.03
CA CYS A 483 19.05 -15.93 -6.07
C CYS A 483 19.30 -16.80 -4.83
N LYS A 484 20.48 -16.66 -4.22
CA LYS A 484 20.85 -17.34 -2.97
C LYS A 484 21.46 -16.34 -1.98
N ASN A 485 20.94 -16.36 -0.76
CA ASN A 485 21.57 -15.67 0.37
C ASN A 485 22.75 -16.48 0.87
N LYS A 486 23.81 -15.78 1.27
CA LYS A 486 25.00 -16.38 1.85
C LYS A 486 25.46 -15.59 3.07
N ARG A 487 25.59 -16.26 4.22
CA ARG A 487 26.00 -15.64 5.49
C ARG A 487 27.51 -15.50 5.55
N LEU A 488 27.98 -14.26 5.58
CA LEU A 488 29.39 -13.94 5.73
C LEU A 488 29.67 -13.34 7.10
N TRP A 489 30.91 -13.46 7.54
CA TRP A 489 31.50 -12.70 8.62
C TRP A 489 32.63 -11.84 8.06
N SER A 490 32.61 -10.55 8.32
CA SER A 490 33.67 -9.63 7.90
C SER A 490 34.09 -8.72 9.04
N ALA A 491 35.37 -8.40 9.11
CA ALA A 491 35.94 -7.53 10.13
C ALA A 491 36.97 -6.58 9.52
N ALA A 492 36.98 -5.33 9.96
CA ALA A 492 37.88 -4.29 9.49
C ALA A 492 38.61 -3.57 10.64
N TYR A 493 39.94 -3.47 10.51
CA TYR A 493 40.81 -2.76 11.44
C TYR A 493 41.40 -1.54 10.73
N PHE A 494 41.22 -0.35 11.30
CA PHE A 494 41.76 0.90 10.75
C PHE A 494 42.51 1.70 11.82
N SER A 495 43.74 2.12 11.47
CA SER A 495 44.62 2.90 12.34
C SER A 495 45.66 3.66 11.51
N ASN A 496 46.64 4.27 12.18
CA ASN A 496 47.83 4.83 11.53
C ASN A 496 48.74 3.73 10.94
N ALA A 497 48.61 2.50 11.43
CA ALA A 497 49.27 1.30 10.92
C ALA A 497 48.22 0.28 10.42
N SER A 498 48.62 -0.60 9.51
CA SER A 498 47.69 -1.53 8.84
C SER A 498 47.02 -2.58 9.75
N GLY A 499 47.67 -2.99 10.85
CA GLY A 499 47.15 -3.99 11.79
C GLY A 499 46.86 -5.35 11.15
N PHE A 500 47.64 -5.77 10.16
CA PHE A 500 47.47 -7.06 9.49
C PHE A 500 47.53 -8.24 10.48
N GLU A 501 48.46 -8.18 11.42
CA GLU A 501 48.64 -9.12 12.52
C GLU A 501 47.44 -9.15 13.48
N ILE A 502 46.71 -8.04 13.65
CA ILE A 502 45.54 -7.95 14.54
C ILE A 502 44.34 -8.65 13.91
N ILE A 503 44.11 -8.44 12.61
CA ILE A 503 43.05 -9.16 11.88
C ILE A 503 43.36 -10.64 11.77
N HIS A 504 44.62 -11.00 11.53
CA HIS A 504 45.04 -12.40 11.55
C HIS A 504 44.78 -13.04 12.91
N GLY A 505 45.12 -12.34 14.01
CA GLY A 505 44.81 -12.81 15.36
C GLY A 505 43.30 -12.96 15.64
N LEU A 506 42.45 -12.10 15.06
CA LEU A 506 40.99 -12.27 15.16
C LEU A 506 40.51 -13.51 14.40
N LEU A 507 41.05 -13.75 13.20
CA LEU A 507 40.78 -14.97 12.43
C LEU A 507 41.14 -16.22 13.26
N ASP A 508 42.35 -16.28 13.80
CA ASP A 508 42.82 -17.40 14.63
C ASP A 508 41.94 -17.62 15.86
N ARG A 509 41.50 -16.52 16.50
CA ARG A 509 40.59 -16.56 17.65
C ARG A 509 39.25 -17.21 17.28
N ILE A 510 38.65 -16.79 16.17
CA ILE A 510 37.38 -17.35 15.71
C ILE A 510 37.54 -18.80 15.27
N MET A 511 38.61 -19.15 14.53
CA MET A 511 38.88 -20.53 14.14
C MET A 511 39.06 -21.45 15.34
N ASN A 512 39.75 -21.00 16.39
CA ASN A 512 39.89 -21.74 17.64
C ASN A 512 38.54 -21.94 18.34
N MET A 513 37.69 -20.91 18.40
CA MET A 513 36.33 -21.06 18.93
C MET A 513 35.50 -22.07 18.12
N LEU A 514 35.64 -22.06 16.80
CA LEU A 514 35.02 -23.04 15.89
C LEU A 514 35.68 -24.43 15.96
N ASN A 515 36.63 -24.64 16.89
CA ASN A 515 37.38 -25.89 17.06
C ASN A 515 38.05 -26.36 15.77
N THR A 516 38.59 -25.40 15.00
CA THR A 516 39.28 -25.64 13.73
C THR A 516 40.77 -25.39 13.91
N ASN A 517 41.55 -26.47 13.88
CA ASN A 517 42.99 -26.40 14.10
C ASN A 517 43.72 -25.78 12.90
N ASN A 518 44.81 -25.05 13.17
CA ASN A 518 45.73 -24.59 12.14
C ASN A 518 46.55 -25.78 11.63
N VAL A 519 46.54 -26.00 10.33
CA VAL A 519 47.24 -27.09 9.64
C VAL A 519 48.08 -26.54 8.50
N THR A 520 48.96 -27.37 7.96
CA THR A 520 49.69 -27.10 6.73
C THR A 520 48.97 -27.72 5.53
N PRO A 521 49.21 -27.23 4.30
CA PRO A 521 48.70 -27.88 3.08
C PRO A 521 49.08 -29.36 3.01
N GLU A 522 50.26 -29.72 3.50
CA GLU A 522 50.79 -31.10 3.48
C GLU A 522 50.16 -32.02 4.52
N ASP A 523 49.54 -31.47 5.57
CA ASP A 523 48.87 -32.26 6.60
C ASP A 523 47.66 -33.01 6.02
N LYS A 524 47.34 -34.17 6.59
CA LYS A 524 46.14 -34.96 6.22
C LYS A 524 44.98 -34.80 7.20
N ASN A 525 45.12 -33.90 8.16
CA ASN A 525 44.10 -33.66 9.18
C ASN A 525 43.15 -32.52 8.75
N PRO A 526 41.87 -32.56 9.18
CA PRO A 526 40.95 -31.45 8.99
C PRO A 526 41.41 -30.22 9.78
N GLY A 527 41.21 -29.05 9.22
CA GLY A 527 41.71 -27.79 9.78
C GLY A 527 41.70 -26.67 8.75
N TYR A 528 42.28 -25.53 9.09
CA TYR A 528 42.44 -24.40 8.18
C TYR A 528 43.91 -24.04 7.98
N TRP A 529 44.22 -23.46 6.83
CA TRP A 529 45.53 -22.86 6.56
C TRP A 529 45.36 -21.58 5.75
N ILE A 530 46.45 -20.83 5.67
CA ILE A 530 46.48 -19.54 4.98
C ILE A 530 47.52 -19.62 3.86
N GLN A 531 47.14 -19.15 2.68
CA GLN A 531 48.02 -19.11 1.51
C GLN A 531 48.08 -17.70 0.94
N CYS A 532 49.29 -17.22 0.62
CA CYS A 532 49.48 -15.94 -0.05
C CYS A 532 48.69 -15.89 -1.36
N ALA A 533 48.00 -14.78 -1.60
CA ALA A 533 47.23 -14.54 -2.80
C ALA A 533 47.43 -13.11 -3.29
N GLU A 534 47.01 -12.84 -4.52
CA GLU A 534 46.92 -11.49 -5.08
C GLU A 534 45.49 -11.24 -5.51
N GLU A 535 44.89 -10.16 -5.00
CA GLU A 535 43.56 -9.69 -5.42
C GLU A 535 43.58 -8.16 -5.55
N PRO A 536 42.83 -7.56 -6.49
CA PRO A 536 42.87 -6.11 -6.77
C PRO A 536 42.54 -5.21 -5.59
N ILE A 537 41.75 -5.70 -4.63
CA ILE A 537 41.33 -4.96 -3.44
C ILE A 537 42.48 -4.79 -2.42
N PHE A 538 43.52 -5.62 -2.47
CA PHE A 538 44.58 -5.66 -1.46
C PHE A 538 45.93 -5.19 -2.02
N LEU A 539 46.83 -4.76 -1.12
CA LEU A 539 48.20 -4.42 -1.44
C LEU A 539 48.99 -5.69 -1.82
N LYS A 540 49.78 -5.60 -2.90
CA LYS A 540 50.55 -6.73 -3.44
C LYS A 540 51.50 -7.33 -2.38
N GLY A 541 51.47 -8.66 -2.25
CA GLY A 541 52.25 -9.39 -1.23
C GLY A 541 51.71 -9.28 0.20
N ARG A 542 50.58 -8.61 0.42
CA ARG A 542 49.94 -8.40 1.74
C ARG A 542 48.49 -8.87 1.75
N CYS A 543 48.24 -10.01 1.11
CA CYS A 543 46.95 -10.65 0.97
C CYS A 543 47.08 -12.17 1.13
N ALA A 544 46.09 -12.78 1.76
CA ALA A 544 46.05 -14.19 2.05
C ALA A 544 44.62 -14.74 1.90
N LYS A 545 44.48 -15.89 1.23
CA LYS A 545 43.25 -16.68 1.19
C LYS A 545 43.24 -17.67 2.34
N VAL A 546 42.05 -17.93 2.87
CA VAL A 546 41.82 -18.87 3.97
C VAL A 546 41.18 -20.12 3.39
N PHE A 547 41.84 -21.26 3.55
CA PHE A 547 41.34 -22.54 3.11
C PHE A 547 40.90 -23.38 4.30
N LEU A 548 39.83 -24.15 4.11
CA LEU A 548 39.28 -25.08 5.09
C LEU A 548 39.27 -26.47 4.49
N ARG A 549 39.83 -27.44 5.23
CA ARG A 549 39.68 -28.87 4.97
C ARG A 549 38.64 -29.45 5.92
N LEU A 550 37.53 -29.88 5.33
CA LEU A 550 36.43 -30.52 6.05
C LEU A 550 36.79 -31.98 6.40
N LYS A 551 36.01 -32.60 7.28
CA LYS A 551 36.20 -34.01 7.70
C LYS A 551 36.12 -35.01 6.54
N ASN A 552 35.43 -34.66 5.46
CA ASN A 552 35.34 -35.46 4.23
C ASN A 552 36.53 -35.21 3.27
N MET A 553 37.58 -34.53 3.74
CA MET A 553 38.78 -34.16 2.98
C MET A 553 38.52 -33.20 1.81
N LEU A 554 37.35 -32.58 1.75
CA LEU A 554 37.07 -31.52 0.79
C LEU A 554 37.78 -30.24 1.24
N GLU A 555 38.55 -29.66 0.32
CA GLU A 555 39.27 -28.41 0.52
C GLU A 555 38.52 -27.26 -0.17
N ILE A 556 38.21 -26.21 0.58
CA ILE A 556 37.39 -25.09 0.11
C ILE A 556 38.07 -23.79 0.50
N ASN A 557 38.10 -22.82 -0.41
CA ASN A 557 38.42 -21.45 -0.05
C ASN A 557 37.20 -20.82 0.65
N VAL A 558 37.37 -20.52 1.93
CA VAL A 558 36.31 -19.99 2.79
C VAL A 558 36.41 -18.48 2.98
N GLY A 559 37.47 -17.83 2.51
CA GLY A 559 37.54 -16.38 2.59
C GLY A 559 38.90 -15.79 2.33
N ILE A 560 39.02 -14.51 2.64
CA ILE A 560 40.21 -13.72 2.30
C ILE A 560 40.42 -12.60 3.30
N PHE A 561 41.68 -12.25 3.52
CA PHE A 561 42.05 -11.07 4.29
C PHE A 561 43.34 -10.45 3.79
N GLY A 562 43.55 -9.17 4.10
CA GLY A 562 44.70 -8.43 3.61
C GLY A 562 44.69 -6.96 3.98
N ILE A 563 45.81 -6.30 3.69
CA ILE A 563 45.94 -4.84 3.76
C ILE A 563 45.29 -4.24 2.52
N LEU A 564 44.37 -3.29 2.69
CA LEU A 564 43.66 -2.66 1.57
C LEU A 564 44.61 -1.90 0.63
N HIS A 565 44.34 -1.98 -0.67
CA HIS A 565 45.09 -1.24 -1.68
C HIS A 565 44.80 0.27 -1.56
N PRO A 566 45.80 1.17 -1.69
CA PRO A 566 45.60 2.63 -1.56
C PRO A 566 44.52 3.21 -2.48
N ASN A 567 44.35 2.65 -3.69
CA ASN A 567 43.28 3.06 -4.61
C ASN A 567 41.88 2.81 -4.05
N VAL A 568 41.67 1.71 -3.32
CA VAL A 568 40.38 1.38 -2.68
C VAL A 568 40.11 2.39 -1.56
N LEU A 569 41.11 2.63 -0.71
CA LEU A 569 41.02 3.61 0.37
C LEU A 569 40.70 5.01 -0.18
N LYS A 570 41.35 5.42 -1.27
CA LYS A 570 41.08 6.68 -1.96
C LYS A 570 39.66 6.75 -2.53
N ALA A 571 39.17 5.67 -3.13
CA ALA A 571 37.82 5.60 -3.69
C ALA A 571 36.72 5.69 -2.62
N PHE A 572 36.96 5.13 -1.43
CA PHE A 572 36.09 5.28 -0.26
C PHE A 572 36.44 6.51 0.61
N GLU A 573 37.39 7.35 0.16
CA GLU A 573 37.87 8.55 0.83
C GLU A 573 38.42 8.33 2.25
N ILE A 574 38.94 7.15 2.56
CA ILE A 574 39.45 6.80 3.88
C ILE A 574 40.91 7.27 4.00
N PRO A 575 41.25 8.12 4.99
CA PRO A 575 42.60 8.67 5.16
C PRO A 575 43.56 7.73 5.93
N PHE A 576 43.05 6.61 6.42
CA PHE A 576 43.78 5.67 7.27
C PHE A 576 44.25 4.44 6.49
N VAL A 577 45.20 3.72 7.07
CA VAL A 577 45.56 2.38 6.59
C VAL A 577 44.69 1.36 7.33
N GLY A 578 44.22 0.35 6.62
CA GLY A 578 43.43 -0.70 7.24
C GLY A 578 43.61 -2.05 6.60
N SER A 579 43.36 -3.07 7.41
CA SER A 579 43.21 -4.44 6.97
C SER A 579 41.75 -4.83 7.04
N ILE A 580 41.33 -5.76 6.18
CA ILE A 580 39.98 -6.32 6.21
C ILE A 580 40.03 -7.82 6.01
N LEU A 581 39.02 -8.50 6.55
CA LEU A 581 38.81 -9.94 6.54
C LEU A 581 37.36 -10.21 6.13
N GLU A 582 37.12 -11.21 5.31
CA GLU A 582 35.78 -11.69 4.96
C GLU A 582 35.79 -13.22 4.80
N ILE A 583 34.93 -13.91 5.54
CA ILE A 583 34.81 -15.37 5.60
C ILE A 583 33.35 -15.78 5.37
N ASP A 584 33.17 -16.84 4.60
CA ASP A 584 31.94 -17.61 4.44
C ASP A 584 31.79 -18.62 5.58
N ILE A 585 30.90 -18.32 6.52
CA ILE A 585 30.76 -19.11 7.76
C ILE A 585 29.84 -20.32 7.59
N GLU A 586 29.15 -20.46 6.46
CA GLU A 586 28.21 -21.58 6.25
C GLU A 586 28.91 -22.94 6.20
N ASN A 587 30.22 -22.97 5.94
CA ASN A 587 31.02 -24.20 5.89
C ASN A 587 31.25 -24.86 7.27
N TRP A 588 30.84 -24.21 8.37
CA TRP A 588 30.93 -24.73 9.75
C TRP A 588 29.58 -25.17 10.34
N LEU A 589 28.52 -25.21 9.52
CA LEU A 589 27.25 -25.87 9.85
C LEU A 589 27.39 -27.38 9.82
#